data_AF-A0A496WKJ4-F1
#
_entry.id   AF-A0A496WKJ4-F1
#
_cell.length_a   1.000
_cell.length_b   1.000
_cell.length_c   1.000
_cell.angle_alpha   90.00
_cell.angle_beta   90.00
_cell.angle_gamma   90.00
#
_symmetry.space_group_name_H-M   'P 1'
#
loop_
_entity.id
_entity.type
_entity.pdbx_description
1 polymer ?
#
loop_
_entity_poly.entity_id
_entity_poly.type
_entity_poly.pdbx_seq_one_letter_code
_entity_poly.pdbx_strand_id
1 'polypeptide(L)'
;MLALRWSMRFIGLFSTIILARLLTPQDFGLVAMALVVLAIADSATSLGVDLALIRHEGDATHLYNAAWTLRILQNLGLAILLLIAAPFAVDYFHESRLEGIFRIYALRYVLLGFANIGPVEFRKNLEFSREYRFLLTKKFVGFFLTVGLAIWLRDYRAIVYATLAKTIFGVCYSYVIHPYRPRLSTSGMKSILGFSQWVLVARLGGTLNEKGAQLIAGAAVSASTLGLYHISVELATMFINEVVMPARRSLIPNLSKSLGNRQQFIHHSIISLSILGIVCIPIGVGVNIVALELVELLFGPRWVDAVPLVELLALLGIFLGTKLALTMILLVAGDAKKNAVLDWLEVLILIPLLTYVGSSGDIE
;
A
#
# COMPACT_ATOMS: atom_id res chain seq x y z
N MET A 1 17.83 6.55 -11.56
CA MET A 1 16.86 5.73 -10.78
C MET A 1 16.47 6.33 -9.43
N LEU A 2 17.40 6.83 -8.61
CA LEU A 2 17.06 7.47 -7.32
C LEU A 2 16.23 8.74 -7.48
N ALA A 3 16.68 9.73 -8.26
CA ALA A 3 15.94 10.98 -8.52
C ALA A 3 14.49 10.74 -9.02
N LEU A 4 14.28 9.64 -9.75
CA LEU A 4 12.98 9.23 -10.30
C LEU A 4 12.02 8.77 -9.19
N ARG A 5 12.50 8.01 -8.20
CA ARG A 5 11.69 7.65 -7.03
C ARG A 5 11.33 8.89 -6.22
N TRP A 6 12.33 9.75 -5.98
CA TRP A 6 12.13 11.01 -5.27
C TRP A 6 11.07 11.86 -5.96
N SER A 7 11.11 12.03 -7.29
CA SER A 7 10.07 12.76 -8.03
C SER A 7 8.67 12.18 -7.81
N MET A 8 8.52 10.85 -7.89
CA MET A 8 7.25 10.20 -7.61
C MET A 8 6.83 10.42 -6.15
N ARG A 9 7.73 10.30 -5.19
CA ARG A 9 7.41 10.49 -3.77
C ARG A 9 6.98 11.91 -3.45
N PHE A 10 7.70 12.92 -3.96
CA PHE A 10 7.34 14.32 -3.81
C PHE A 10 5.95 14.62 -4.36
N ILE A 11 5.60 14.10 -5.54
CA ILE A 11 4.23 14.26 -6.08
C ILE A 11 3.18 13.69 -5.11
N GLY A 12 3.45 12.54 -4.48
CA GLY A 12 2.57 11.94 -3.49
C GLY A 12 2.43 12.80 -2.24
N LEU A 13 3.56 13.21 -1.65
CA LEU A 13 3.61 14.08 -0.48
C LEU A 13 2.88 15.39 -0.72
N PHE A 14 3.16 16.09 -1.82
CA PHE A 14 2.46 17.33 -2.15
C PHE A 14 0.96 17.10 -2.34
N SER A 15 0.57 15.97 -2.93
CA SER A 15 -0.85 15.60 -3.03
C SER A 15 -1.48 15.47 -1.64
N THR A 16 -0.86 14.70 -0.73
CA THR A 16 -1.39 14.49 0.63
C THR A 16 -1.44 15.81 1.41
N ILE A 17 -0.39 16.64 1.35
CA ILE A 17 -0.35 17.97 1.99
C ILE A 17 -1.48 18.87 1.48
N ILE A 18 -1.64 18.98 0.16
CA ILE A 18 -2.70 19.82 -0.43
C ILE A 18 -4.08 19.29 -0.02
N LEU A 19 -4.27 17.96 -0.04
CA LEU A 19 -5.55 17.36 0.33
C LEU A 19 -5.85 17.57 1.82
N ALA A 20 -4.88 17.36 2.70
CA ALA A 20 -5.02 17.58 4.14
C ALA A 20 -5.33 19.04 4.49
N ARG A 21 -4.84 20.02 3.70
CA ARG A 21 -5.19 21.43 3.86
C ARG A 21 -6.59 21.79 3.36
N LEU A 22 -7.09 21.08 2.36
CA LEU A 22 -8.39 21.33 1.75
C LEU A 22 -9.54 20.58 2.44
N LEU A 23 -9.26 19.40 2.98
CA LEU A 23 -10.22 18.46 3.54
C LEU A 23 -10.15 18.42 5.07
N THR A 24 -11.17 17.83 5.68
CA THR A 24 -11.24 17.68 7.13
C THR A 24 -10.67 16.32 7.59
N PRO A 25 -10.29 16.16 8.88
CA PRO A 25 -9.94 14.86 9.44
C PRO A 25 -11.04 13.81 9.22
N GLN A 26 -12.31 14.21 9.33
CA GLN A 26 -13.45 13.32 9.11
C GLN A 26 -13.49 12.77 7.66
N ASP A 27 -13.23 13.60 6.66
CA ASP A 27 -13.16 13.15 5.25
C ASP A 27 -12.05 12.12 5.05
N PHE A 28 -10.89 12.35 5.67
CA PHE A 28 -9.76 11.44 5.61
C PHE A 28 -10.05 10.12 6.32
N GLY A 29 -10.69 10.15 7.48
CA GLY A 29 -11.04 8.92 8.18
C GLY A 29 -12.09 8.09 7.46
N LEU A 30 -13.09 8.74 6.83
CA LEU A 30 -14.06 8.05 5.98
C LEU A 30 -13.36 7.31 4.82
N VAL A 31 -12.40 7.97 4.18
CA VAL A 31 -11.61 7.34 3.12
C VAL A 31 -10.67 6.28 3.70
N ALA A 32 -10.11 6.48 4.89
CA ALA A 32 -9.25 5.53 5.56
C ALA A 32 -9.98 4.22 5.90
N MET A 33 -11.22 4.28 6.38
CA MET A 33 -12.11 3.10 6.58
C MET A 33 -12.25 2.32 5.27
N ALA A 34 -12.59 3.01 4.19
CA ALA A 34 -12.72 2.38 2.87
C ALA A 34 -11.38 1.77 2.40
N LEU A 35 -10.26 2.49 2.56
CA LEU A 35 -8.93 2.05 2.15
C LEU A 35 -8.46 0.77 2.86
N VAL A 36 -8.85 0.57 4.11
CA VAL A 36 -8.56 -0.69 4.84
C VAL A 36 -9.24 -1.87 4.16
N VAL A 37 -10.54 -1.77 3.86
CA VAL A 37 -11.30 -2.83 3.17
C VAL A 37 -10.72 -3.06 1.77
N LEU A 38 -10.39 -1.98 1.07
CA LEU A 38 -9.80 -2.05 -0.28
C LEU A 38 -8.40 -2.65 -0.27
N ALA A 39 -7.59 -2.43 0.77
CA ALA A 39 -6.28 -3.05 0.88
C ALA A 39 -6.40 -4.57 0.98
N ILE A 40 -7.36 -5.05 1.78
CA ILE A 40 -7.67 -6.49 1.90
C ILE A 40 -8.14 -7.03 0.55
N ALA A 41 -9.05 -6.33 -0.15
CA ALA A 41 -9.52 -6.73 -1.48
C ALA A 41 -8.37 -6.74 -2.52
N ASP A 42 -7.54 -5.70 -2.56
CA ASP A 42 -6.39 -5.57 -3.48
C ASP A 42 -5.40 -6.71 -3.28
N SER A 43 -5.19 -7.18 -2.04
CA SER A 43 -4.28 -8.29 -1.75
C SER A 43 -4.65 -9.57 -2.51
N ALA A 44 -5.95 -9.80 -2.77
CA ALA A 44 -6.48 -10.94 -3.51
C ALA A 44 -6.32 -10.85 -5.04
N THR A 45 -6.09 -9.67 -5.62
CA THR A 45 -5.86 -9.52 -7.08
C THR A 45 -4.44 -9.88 -7.51
N SER A 46 -3.50 -9.85 -6.57
CA SER A 46 -2.08 -9.82 -6.89
C SER A 46 -1.48 -11.21 -7.12
N LEU A 47 -2.12 -12.01 -7.97
CA LEU A 47 -1.81 -13.41 -8.27
C LEU A 47 -0.44 -13.64 -8.96
N GLY A 48 0.55 -12.75 -8.79
CA GLY A 48 1.85 -12.93 -9.46
C GLY A 48 1.74 -13.07 -10.98
N VAL A 49 0.64 -12.65 -11.60
CA VAL A 49 0.36 -12.79 -13.04
C VAL A 49 1.50 -12.16 -13.84
N ASP A 50 1.94 -10.98 -13.42
CA ASP A 50 3.06 -10.26 -14.02
C ASP A 50 4.36 -11.07 -13.91
N LEU A 51 4.58 -11.75 -12.78
CA LEU A 51 5.77 -12.57 -12.55
C LEU A 51 5.74 -13.84 -13.42
N ALA A 52 4.57 -14.45 -13.60
CA ALA A 52 4.40 -15.59 -14.50
C ALA A 52 4.71 -15.21 -15.96
N LEU A 53 4.29 -14.02 -16.40
CA LEU A 53 4.58 -13.49 -17.74
C LEU A 53 6.07 -13.13 -17.92
N ILE A 54 6.69 -12.55 -16.90
CA ILE A 54 8.11 -12.17 -16.93
C ILE A 54 9.01 -13.41 -16.99
N ARG A 55 8.67 -14.49 -16.27
CA ARG A 55 9.46 -15.73 -16.21
C ARG A 55 9.35 -16.61 -17.45
N HIS A 56 8.32 -16.44 -18.27
CA HIS A 56 8.10 -17.30 -19.42
C HIS A 56 8.99 -16.91 -20.60
N GLU A 57 9.73 -17.87 -21.15
CA GLU A 57 10.58 -17.69 -22.33
C GLU A 57 9.83 -18.12 -23.62
N GLY A 58 10.02 -17.41 -24.74
CA GLY A 58 9.35 -17.71 -26.02
C GLY A 58 8.04 -16.96 -26.27
N ASP A 59 7.25 -17.42 -27.26
CA ASP A 59 5.97 -16.81 -27.64
C ASP A 59 4.90 -17.03 -26.55
N ALA A 60 4.74 -15.99 -25.73
CA ALA A 60 3.81 -15.96 -24.62
C ALA A 60 2.45 -15.34 -25.00
N THR A 61 2.13 -15.11 -26.28
CA THR A 61 0.93 -14.34 -26.68
C THR A 61 -0.36 -14.92 -26.08
N HIS A 62 -0.49 -16.24 -26.05
CA HIS A 62 -1.61 -16.94 -25.43
C HIS A 62 -1.68 -16.72 -23.90
N LEU A 63 -0.53 -16.68 -23.22
CA LEU A 63 -0.42 -16.38 -21.80
C LEU A 63 -0.79 -14.94 -21.47
N TYR A 64 -0.42 -13.97 -22.32
CA TYR A 64 -0.82 -12.57 -22.12
C TYR A 64 -2.35 -12.40 -22.23
N ASN A 65 -2.97 -13.05 -23.22
CA ASN A 65 -4.43 -13.07 -23.36
C ASN A 65 -5.12 -13.75 -22.16
N ALA A 66 -4.57 -14.87 -21.68
CA ALA A 66 -5.09 -15.56 -20.50
C ALA A 66 -4.90 -14.77 -19.21
N ALA A 67 -3.75 -14.11 -19.04
CA ALA A 67 -3.44 -13.22 -17.92
C ALA A 67 -4.41 -12.04 -17.87
N TRP A 68 -4.69 -11.42 -19.01
CA TRP A 68 -5.65 -10.32 -19.11
C TRP A 68 -7.08 -10.79 -18.80
N THR A 69 -7.50 -11.93 -19.37
CA THR A 69 -8.81 -12.54 -19.08
C THR A 69 -8.96 -12.85 -17.59
N LEU A 70 -7.93 -13.42 -16.98
CA LEU A 70 -7.90 -13.71 -15.55
C LEU A 70 -8.00 -12.42 -14.71
N ARG A 71 -7.32 -11.34 -15.10
CA ARG A 71 -7.45 -10.03 -14.43
C ARG A 71 -8.87 -9.49 -14.51
N ILE A 72 -9.56 -9.62 -15.63
CA ILE A 72 -10.98 -9.22 -15.75
C ILE A 72 -11.82 -10.01 -14.75
N LEU A 73 -11.69 -11.33 -14.74
CA LEU A 73 -12.48 -12.20 -13.86
C LEU A 73 -12.23 -11.90 -12.38
N GLN A 74 -10.97 -11.72 -11.98
CA GLN A 74 -10.61 -11.36 -10.61
C GLN A 74 -11.19 -10.02 -10.17
N ASN A 75 -11.00 -8.99 -11.00
CA ASN A 75 -11.47 -7.65 -10.65
C ASN A 75 -13.00 -7.56 -10.68
N LEU A 76 -13.67 -8.31 -11.57
CA LEU A 76 -15.12 -8.43 -11.56
C LEU A 76 -15.61 -9.16 -10.29
N GLY A 77 -14.94 -10.25 -9.90
CA GLY A 77 -15.22 -10.96 -8.65
C GLY A 77 -15.05 -10.06 -7.43
N LEU A 78 -14.00 -9.23 -7.39
CA LEU A 78 -13.80 -8.25 -6.32
C LEU A 78 -14.82 -7.12 -6.33
N ALA A 79 -15.22 -6.63 -7.51
CA ALA A 79 -16.27 -5.63 -7.61
C ALA A 79 -17.58 -6.16 -7.00
N ILE A 80 -17.95 -7.40 -7.32
CA ILE A 80 -19.13 -8.06 -6.75
C ILE A 80 -18.97 -8.26 -5.25
N LEU A 81 -17.82 -8.79 -4.80
CA LEU A 81 -17.53 -8.99 -3.38
C LEU A 81 -17.60 -7.68 -2.59
N LEU A 82 -17.09 -6.59 -3.16
CA LEU A 82 -17.13 -5.27 -2.53
C LEU A 82 -18.56 -4.73 -2.43
N LEU A 83 -19.40 -4.94 -3.45
CA LEU A 83 -20.82 -4.56 -3.42
C LEU A 83 -21.59 -5.37 -2.36
N ILE A 84 -21.28 -6.66 -2.22
CA ILE A 84 -21.87 -7.52 -1.18
C ILE A 84 -21.37 -7.10 0.21
N ALA A 85 -20.09 -6.76 0.34
CA ALA A 85 -19.47 -6.33 1.60
C ALA A 85 -19.90 -4.92 2.03
N ALA A 86 -20.36 -4.08 1.10
CA ALA A 86 -20.71 -2.69 1.36
C ALA A 86 -21.72 -2.49 2.53
N PRO A 87 -22.89 -3.16 2.58
CA PRO A 87 -23.81 -3.02 3.70
C PRO A 87 -23.20 -3.47 5.03
N PHE A 88 -22.47 -4.60 5.06
CA PHE A 88 -21.82 -5.07 6.28
C PHE A 88 -20.77 -4.08 6.80
N ALA A 89 -20.06 -3.42 5.89
CA ALA A 89 -19.09 -2.41 6.25
C ALA A 89 -19.77 -1.12 6.76
N VAL A 90 -20.92 -0.73 6.21
CA VAL A 90 -21.72 0.39 6.77
C VAL A 90 -22.13 0.09 8.21
N ASP A 91 -22.60 -1.14 8.47
CA ASP A 91 -23.01 -1.55 9.81
C ASP A 91 -21.81 -1.64 10.77
N TYR A 92 -20.67 -2.18 10.30
CA TYR A 92 -19.47 -2.35 11.10
C TYR A 92 -18.78 -1.03 11.48
N PHE A 93 -18.71 -0.09 10.55
CA PHE A 93 -18.07 1.23 10.78
C PHE A 93 -19.06 2.31 11.22
N HIS A 94 -20.35 1.97 11.33
CA HIS A 94 -21.43 2.92 11.65
C HIS A 94 -21.45 4.16 10.74
N GLU A 95 -21.18 3.99 9.44
CA GLU A 95 -20.97 5.10 8.51
C GLU A 95 -21.62 4.86 7.14
N SER A 96 -22.82 5.42 6.95
CA SER A 96 -23.64 5.25 5.74
C SER A 96 -22.98 5.74 4.45
N ARG A 97 -22.08 6.73 4.51
CA ARG A 97 -21.40 7.26 3.32
C ARG A 97 -20.50 6.21 2.65
N LEU A 98 -20.07 5.17 3.39
CA LEU A 98 -19.23 4.10 2.85
C LEU A 98 -19.90 3.32 1.72
N GLU A 99 -21.22 3.19 1.71
CA GLU A 99 -21.92 2.47 0.65
C GLU A 99 -21.67 3.08 -0.73
N GLY A 100 -21.82 4.41 -0.82
CA GLY A 100 -21.53 5.15 -2.05
C GLY A 100 -20.07 5.05 -2.48
N ILE A 101 -19.16 5.03 -1.50
CA ILE A 101 -17.73 4.88 -1.74
C ILE A 101 -17.43 3.50 -2.34
N PHE A 102 -17.95 2.42 -1.75
CA PHE A 102 -17.73 1.07 -2.25
C PHE A 102 -18.34 0.83 -3.63
N ARG A 103 -19.50 1.42 -3.95
CA ARG A 103 -20.05 1.37 -5.31
C ARG A 103 -19.11 1.97 -6.35
N ILE A 104 -18.48 3.12 -6.03
CA ILE A 104 -17.50 3.75 -6.91
C ILE A 104 -16.22 2.90 -7.03
N TYR A 105 -15.75 2.33 -5.93
CA TYR A 105 -14.58 1.43 -5.97
C TYR A 105 -14.86 0.11 -6.67
N ALA A 106 -16.08 -0.41 -6.63
CA ALA A 106 -16.48 -1.58 -7.41
C ALA A 106 -16.36 -1.28 -8.92
N LEU A 107 -16.83 -0.11 -9.36
CA LEU A 107 -16.62 0.35 -10.74
C LEU A 107 -15.13 0.51 -11.08
N ARG A 108 -14.34 1.05 -10.15
CA ARG A 108 -12.87 1.14 -10.30
C ARG A 108 -12.26 -0.24 -10.55
N TYR A 109 -12.66 -1.27 -9.79
CA TYR A 109 -12.16 -2.64 -10.01
C TYR A 109 -12.51 -3.15 -11.40
N VAL A 110 -13.78 -3.04 -11.81
CA VAL A 110 -14.21 -3.45 -13.16
C VAL A 110 -13.33 -2.81 -14.23
N LEU A 111 -13.13 -1.49 -14.17
CA LEU A 111 -12.28 -0.76 -15.13
C LEU A 111 -10.83 -1.22 -15.08
N LEU A 112 -10.28 -1.45 -13.88
CA LEU A 112 -8.91 -1.92 -13.71
C LEU A 112 -8.67 -3.29 -14.38
N GLY A 113 -9.68 -4.16 -14.38
CA GLY A 113 -9.64 -5.44 -15.08
C GLY A 113 -9.36 -5.31 -16.58
N PHE A 114 -9.85 -4.23 -17.21
CA PHE A 114 -9.65 -3.95 -18.63
C PHE A 114 -8.32 -3.26 -18.97
N ALA A 115 -7.46 -2.95 -18.00
CA ALA A 115 -6.15 -2.36 -18.27
C ALA A 115 -5.31 -3.25 -19.20
N ASN A 116 -4.58 -2.64 -20.14
CA ASN A 116 -3.70 -3.37 -21.04
C ASN A 116 -2.62 -4.12 -20.23
N ILE A 117 -2.43 -5.41 -20.52
CA ILE A 117 -1.39 -6.25 -19.90
C ILE A 117 -0.01 -6.00 -20.53
N GLY A 118 0.04 -5.47 -21.75
CA GLY A 118 1.25 -5.23 -22.54
C GLY A 118 2.38 -4.47 -21.83
N PRO A 119 2.12 -3.42 -21.04
CA PRO A 119 3.18 -2.72 -20.28
C PRO A 119 4.02 -3.59 -19.33
N VAL A 120 3.58 -4.82 -19.00
CA VAL A 120 4.41 -5.80 -18.29
C VAL A 120 5.67 -6.16 -19.09
N GLU A 121 5.60 -6.12 -20.42
CA GLU A 121 6.70 -6.41 -21.33
C GLU A 121 7.86 -5.41 -21.18
N PHE A 122 7.59 -4.15 -20.85
CA PHE A 122 8.64 -3.17 -20.57
C PHE A 122 9.56 -3.63 -19.44
N ARG A 123 9.02 -4.30 -18.42
CA ARG A 123 9.83 -4.91 -17.35
C ARG A 123 10.57 -6.16 -17.82
N LYS A 124 9.88 -7.03 -18.57
CA LYS A 124 10.44 -8.28 -19.09
C LYS A 124 11.65 -8.02 -19.99
N ASN A 125 11.56 -7.01 -20.86
CA ASN A 125 12.60 -6.65 -21.83
C ASN A 125 13.60 -5.60 -21.28
N LEU A 126 13.55 -5.30 -19.97
CA LEU A 126 14.41 -4.30 -19.31
C LEU A 126 14.34 -2.88 -19.92
N GLU A 127 13.22 -2.53 -20.55
CA GLU A 127 12.93 -1.20 -21.11
C GLU A 127 12.48 -0.21 -20.03
N PHE A 128 13.28 -0.04 -18.98
CA PHE A 128 12.94 0.76 -17.80
C PHE A 128 12.55 2.20 -18.14
N SER A 129 13.07 2.78 -19.22
CA SER A 129 12.70 4.12 -19.68
C SER A 129 11.23 4.21 -20.13
N ARG A 130 10.69 3.16 -20.78
CA ARG A 130 9.28 3.11 -21.20
C ARG A 130 8.36 2.88 -20.02
N GLU A 131 8.70 1.93 -19.15
CA GLU A 131 7.97 1.71 -17.89
C GLU A 131 7.96 2.98 -17.03
N TYR A 132 9.11 3.67 -16.93
CA TYR A 132 9.22 4.90 -16.19
C TYR A 132 8.29 5.99 -16.73
N ARG A 133 8.31 6.25 -18.05
CA ARG A 133 7.39 7.22 -18.68
C ARG A 133 5.93 6.84 -18.41
N PHE A 134 5.58 5.55 -18.46
CA PHE A 134 4.24 5.09 -18.14
C PHE A 134 3.83 5.45 -16.71
N LEU A 135 4.66 5.08 -15.72
CA LEU A 135 4.39 5.30 -14.29
C LEU A 135 4.38 6.78 -13.93
N LEU A 136 5.35 7.56 -14.45
CA LEU A 136 5.45 8.98 -14.16
C LEU A 136 4.24 9.75 -14.71
N THR A 137 3.83 9.48 -15.96
CA THR A 137 2.68 10.16 -16.57
C THR A 137 1.40 9.87 -15.79
N LYS A 138 1.17 8.60 -15.41
CA LYS A 138 0.02 8.22 -14.57
C LYS A 138 0.01 8.95 -13.24
N LYS A 139 1.17 9.09 -12.60
CA LYS A 139 1.28 9.77 -11.31
C LYS A 139 1.10 11.28 -11.43
N PHE A 140 1.69 11.88 -12.46
CA PHE A 140 1.59 13.31 -12.73
C PHE A 140 0.15 13.72 -13.06
N VAL A 141 -0.48 13.07 -14.04
CA VAL A 141 -1.90 13.33 -14.35
C VAL A 141 -2.79 13.03 -13.16
N GLY A 142 -2.49 11.95 -12.41
CA GLY A 142 -3.23 11.63 -11.21
C GLY A 142 -3.14 12.69 -10.12
N PHE A 143 -2.01 13.36 -9.97
CA PHE A 143 -1.86 14.50 -9.05
C PHE A 143 -2.78 15.66 -9.46
N PHE A 144 -2.76 16.09 -10.72
CA PHE A 144 -3.63 17.18 -11.18
C PHE A 144 -5.11 16.83 -11.09
N LEU A 145 -5.49 15.59 -11.40
CA LEU A 145 -6.87 15.12 -11.20
C LEU A 145 -7.28 15.17 -9.73
N THR A 146 -6.39 14.74 -8.83
CA THR A 146 -6.66 14.70 -7.39
C THR A 146 -6.76 16.11 -6.81
N VAL A 147 -5.81 17.00 -7.14
CA VAL A 147 -5.80 18.39 -6.68
C VAL A 147 -6.96 19.17 -7.29
N GLY A 148 -7.24 19.03 -8.58
CA GLY A 148 -8.34 19.71 -9.25
C GLY A 148 -9.70 19.34 -8.66
N LEU A 149 -9.94 18.05 -8.42
CA LEU A 149 -11.16 17.60 -7.76
C LEU A 149 -11.23 18.02 -6.29
N ALA A 150 -10.10 18.05 -5.56
CA ALA A 150 -10.07 18.53 -4.19
C ALA A 150 -10.40 20.02 -4.07
N ILE A 151 -9.92 20.85 -5.01
CA ILE A 151 -10.25 22.29 -5.05
C ILE A 151 -11.74 22.50 -5.35
N TRP A 152 -12.31 21.68 -6.23
CA TRP A 152 -13.69 21.80 -6.68
C TRP A 152 -14.71 21.27 -5.66
N LEU A 153 -14.51 20.06 -5.13
CA LEU A 153 -15.48 19.38 -4.25
C LEU A 153 -15.28 19.70 -2.76
N ARG A 154 -14.02 19.82 -2.32
CA ARG A 154 -13.63 20.09 -0.93
C ARG A 154 -14.20 19.13 0.13
N ASP A 155 -14.48 17.89 -0.27
CA ASP A 155 -14.95 16.81 0.62
C ASP A 155 -14.29 15.46 0.27
N TYR A 156 -14.58 14.41 1.04
CA TYR A 156 -14.08 13.05 0.81
C TYR A 156 -14.28 12.53 -0.63
N ARG A 157 -15.30 13.01 -1.35
CA ARG A 157 -15.62 12.57 -2.72
C ARG A 157 -14.52 12.98 -3.68
N ALA A 158 -13.76 14.03 -3.39
CA ALA A 158 -12.57 14.39 -4.13
C ALA A 158 -11.58 13.22 -4.24
N ILE A 159 -11.29 12.54 -3.13
CA ILE A 159 -10.34 11.42 -3.11
C ILE A 159 -10.90 10.22 -3.87
N VAL A 160 -12.19 9.95 -3.68
CA VAL A 160 -12.89 8.79 -4.28
C VAL A 160 -12.99 8.95 -5.80
N TYR A 161 -13.51 10.08 -6.29
CA TYR A 161 -13.61 10.36 -7.72
C TYR A 161 -12.25 10.54 -8.39
N ALA A 162 -11.28 11.13 -7.71
CA ALA A 162 -9.92 11.20 -8.25
C ALA A 162 -9.31 9.82 -8.43
N THR A 163 -9.60 8.88 -7.53
CA THR A 163 -9.12 7.50 -7.65
C THR A 163 -9.76 6.79 -8.84
N LEU A 164 -11.07 7.00 -9.07
CA LEU A 164 -11.74 6.49 -10.28
C LEU A 164 -11.16 7.12 -11.55
N ALA A 165 -11.01 8.46 -11.59
CA ALA A 165 -10.46 9.18 -12.74
C ALA A 165 -9.02 8.76 -13.07
N LYS A 166 -8.17 8.54 -12.04
CA LYS A 166 -6.83 7.97 -12.16
C LYS A 166 -6.84 6.59 -12.80
N THR A 167 -7.80 5.75 -12.43
CA THR A 167 -7.96 4.42 -13.02
C THR A 167 -8.39 4.50 -14.47
N ILE A 168 -9.39 5.33 -14.81
CA ILE A 168 -9.83 5.55 -16.19
C ILE A 168 -8.65 6.01 -17.05
N PHE A 169 -7.95 7.06 -16.63
CA PHE A 169 -6.76 7.55 -17.33
C PHE A 169 -5.70 6.45 -17.48
N GLY A 170 -5.42 5.72 -16.40
CA GLY A 170 -4.43 4.65 -16.40
C GLY A 170 -4.76 3.50 -17.37
N VAL A 171 -6.04 3.14 -17.50
CA VAL A 171 -6.53 2.13 -18.44
C VAL A 171 -6.40 2.67 -19.86
N CYS A 172 -6.94 3.84 -20.17
CA CYS A 172 -6.83 4.44 -21.51
C CYS A 172 -5.37 4.61 -21.95
N TYR A 173 -4.53 5.17 -21.09
CA TYR A 173 -3.12 5.41 -21.39
C TYR A 173 -2.33 4.12 -21.59
N SER A 174 -2.72 3.01 -20.94
CA SER A 174 -2.09 1.70 -21.15
C SER A 174 -2.26 1.17 -22.59
N TYR A 175 -3.34 1.52 -23.29
CA TYR A 175 -3.56 1.17 -24.70
C TYR A 175 -2.87 2.14 -25.67
N VAL A 176 -2.60 3.37 -25.24
CA VAL A 176 -1.83 4.36 -26.01
C VAL A 176 -0.35 4.00 -25.98
N ILE A 177 0.19 3.65 -24.82
CA ILE A 177 1.63 3.42 -24.66
C ILE A 177 2.10 2.05 -25.17
N HIS A 178 1.21 1.07 -25.25
CA HIS A 178 1.54 -0.28 -25.70
C HIS A 178 0.59 -0.74 -26.82
N PRO A 179 1.12 -1.22 -27.95
CA PRO A 179 0.31 -1.60 -29.11
C PRO A 179 -0.49 -2.88 -28.91
N TYR A 180 -0.10 -3.74 -27.96
CA TYR A 180 -0.80 -5.00 -27.69
C TYR A 180 -2.30 -4.79 -27.44
N ARG A 181 -3.13 -5.65 -28.04
CA ARG A 181 -4.59 -5.67 -27.92
C ARG A 181 -5.01 -7.05 -27.40
N PRO A 182 -5.28 -7.17 -26.10
CA PRO A 182 -5.66 -8.44 -25.50
C PRO A 182 -6.96 -8.99 -26.09
N ARG A 183 -7.07 -10.31 -26.11
CA ARG A 183 -8.27 -11.07 -26.47
C ARG A 183 -8.63 -12.01 -25.34
N LEU A 184 -9.92 -12.35 -25.24
CA LEU A 184 -10.36 -13.35 -24.27
C LEU A 184 -9.74 -14.71 -24.62
N SER A 185 -9.08 -15.32 -23.63
CA SER A 185 -8.47 -16.64 -23.75
C SER A 185 -8.42 -17.31 -22.40
N THR A 186 -8.71 -18.61 -22.36
CA THR A 186 -8.53 -19.46 -21.18
C THR A 186 -7.27 -20.32 -21.26
N SER A 187 -6.62 -20.33 -22.43
CA SER A 187 -5.42 -21.14 -22.69
C SER A 187 -4.23 -20.60 -21.90
N GLY A 188 -3.83 -21.33 -20.86
CA GLY A 188 -2.75 -20.94 -19.95
C GLY A 188 -3.20 -20.37 -18.60
N MET A 189 -4.50 -20.30 -18.31
CA MET A 189 -4.97 -19.85 -16.98
C MET A 189 -4.52 -20.80 -15.85
N LYS A 190 -4.55 -22.12 -16.09
CA LYS A 190 -4.19 -23.13 -15.08
C LYS A 190 -2.72 -23.03 -14.65
N SER A 191 -1.80 -22.77 -15.59
CA SER A 191 -0.37 -22.62 -15.29
C SER A 191 -0.10 -21.37 -14.45
N ILE A 192 -0.86 -20.28 -14.67
CA ILE A 192 -0.79 -19.06 -13.85
C ILE A 192 -1.35 -19.33 -12.44
N LEU A 193 -2.52 -19.97 -12.32
CA LEU A 193 -3.21 -20.16 -11.04
C LEU A 193 -2.47 -21.09 -10.06
N GLY A 194 -1.84 -22.16 -10.53
CA GLY A 194 -1.14 -23.13 -9.66
C GLY A 194 0.00 -22.54 -8.83
N PHE A 195 0.66 -21.49 -9.34
CA PHE A 195 1.72 -20.75 -8.65
C PHE A 195 1.19 -19.67 -7.68
N SER A 196 -0.06 -19.26 -7.84
CA SER A 196 -0.58 -18.01 -7.28
C SER A 196 -1.22 -18.13 -5.90
N GLN A 197 -1.69 -19.33 -5.54
CA GLN A 197 -2.48 -19.55 -4.32
C GLN A 197 -1.70 -19.29 -3.02
N TRP A 198 -0.46 -19.76 -2.91
CA TRP A 198 0.35 -19.58 -1.69
C TRP A 198 0.83 -18.14 -1.52
N VAL A 199 1.07 -17.44 -2.64
CA VAL A 199 1.41 -16.01 -2.63
C VAL A 199 0.23 -15.18 -2.14
N LEU A 200 -0.99 -15.53 -2.54
CA LEU A 200 -2.21 -14.87 -2.08
C LEU A 200 -2.41 -15.03 -0.57
N VAL A 201 -2.26 -16.25 -0.04
CA VAL A 201 -2.39 -16.51 1.41
C VAL A 201 -1.38 -15.71 2.22
N ALA A 202 -0.12 -15.69 1.78
CA ALA A 202 0.93 -14.91 2.44
C ALA A 202 0.64 -13.40 2.43
N ARG A 203 0.11 -12.87 1.32
CA ARG A 203 -0.22 -11.45 1.19
C ARG A 203 -1.45 -11.03 2.00
N LEU A 204 -2.47 -11.89 2.06
CA LEU A 204 -3.63 -11.65 2.92
C LEU A 204 -3.21 -11.55 4.38
N GLY A 205 -2.40 -12.49 4.86
CA GLY A 205 -1.87 -12.46 6.24
C GLY A 205 -1.06 -11.19 6.52
N GLY A 206 -0.16 -10.80 5.61
CA GLY A 206 0.61 -9.55 5.75
C GLY A 206 -0.27 -8.30 5.73
N THR A 207 -1.28 -8.26 4.85
CA THR A 207 -2.21 -7.11 4.77
C THR A 207 -3.06 -7.00 6.03
N LEU A 208 -3.52 -8.13 6.59
CA LEU A 208 -4.25 -8.14 7.85
C LEU A 208 -3.36 -7.74 9.03
N ASN A 209 -2.08 -8.07 9.03
CA ASN A 209 -1.13 -7.57 10.03
C ASN A 209 -0.98 -6.04 9.92
N GLU A 210 -0.82 -5.51 8.71
CA GLU A 210 -0.64 -4.07 8.47
C GLU A 210 -1.93 -3.25 8.69
N LYS A 211 -3.09 -3.81 8.37
CA LYS A 211 -4.38 -3.09 8.33
C LYS A 211 -5.36 -3.53 9.39
N GLY A 212 -5.10 -4.62 10.11
CA GLY A 212 -5.98 -5.16 11.13
C GLY A 212 -6.22 -4.17 12.28
N ALA A 213 -5.16 -3.51 12.75
CA ALA A 213 -5.30 -2.47 13.78
C ALA A 213 -6.20 -1.31 13.31
N GLN A 214 -6.02 -0.86 12.06
CA GLN A 214 -6.82 0.20 11.47
C GLN A 214 -8.27 -0.24 11.20
N LEU A 215 -8.49 -1.53 10.88
CA LEU A 215 -9.82 -2.14 10.73
C LEU A 215 -10.59 -2.11 12.04
N ILE A 216 -9.97 -2.59 13.12
CA ILE A 216 -10.57 -2.65 14.46
C ILE A 216 -10.80 -1.24 15.00
N ALA A 217 -9.79 -0.38 14.89
CA ALA A 217 -9.92 1.01 15.32
C ALA A 217 -11.06 1.71 14.58
N GLY A 218 -11.22 1.49 13.28
CA GLY A 218 -12.28 2.14 12.51
C GLY A 218 -13.69 1.81 12.98
N ALA A 219 -13.93 0.63 13.56
CA ALA A 219 -15.23 0.30 14.16
C ALA A 219 -15.40 0.87 15.58
N ALA A 220 -14.30 1.07 16.30
CA ALA A 220 -14.32 1.55 17.69
C ALA A 220 -14.33 3.09 17.81
N VAL A 221 -13.76 3.80 16.84
CA VAL A 221 -13.61 5.27 16.92
C VAL A 221 -14.32 6.01 15.79
N SER A 222 -14.59 7.29 16.03
CA SER A 222 -15.19 8.17 15.01
C SER A 222 -14.31 8.29 13.76
N ALA A 223 -14.93 8.63 12.62
CA ALA A 223 -14.20 8.95 11.40
C ALA A 223 -13.19 10.11 11.60
N SER A 224 -13.46 11.09 12.48
CA SER A 224 -12.48 12.15 12.75
C SER A 224 -11.22 11.57 13.40
N THR A 225 -11.38 10.80 14.47
CA THR A 225 -10.29 10.16 15.21
C THR A 225 -9.48 9.21 14.32
N LEU A 226 -10.15 8.41 13.48
CA LEU A 226 -9.47 7.54 12.53
C LEU A 226 -8.70 8.33 11.46
N GLY A 227 -9.22 9.48 11.04
CA GLY A 227 -8.54 10.39 10.12
C GLY A 227 -7.27 10.97 10.72
N LEU A 228 -7.33 11.43 11.98
CA LEU A 228 -6.17 11.88 12.75
C LEU A 228 -5.15 10.74 12.84
N TYR A 229 -5.56 9.55 13.28
CA TYR A 229 -4.70 8.36 13.34
C TYR A 229 -4.04 8.03 12.00
N HIS A 230 -4.80 8.03 10.91
CA HIS A 230 -4.29 7.71 9.59
C HIS A 230 -3.18 8.66 9.15
N ILE A 231 -3.41 9.97 9.32
CA ILE A 231 -2.40 11.00 9.00
C ILE A 231 -1.21 10.94 9.96
N SER A 232 -1.43 10.67 11.25
CA SER A 232 -0.33 10.51 12.21
C SER A 232 0.58 9.35 11.84
N VAL A 233 0.01 8.19 11.46
CA VAL A 233 0.79 7.03 10.98
C VAL A 233 1.53 7.36 9.68
N GLU A 234 0.85 8.02 8.72
CA GLU A 234 1.47 8.40 7.45
C GLU A 234 2.65 9.35 7.67
N LEU A 235 2.48 10.39 8.48
CA LEU A 235 3.54 11.36 8.78
C LEU A 235 4.69 10.74 9.58
N ALA A 236 4.39 9.99 10.64
CA ALA A 236 5.40 9.38 11.51
C ALA A 236 6.27 8.36 10.77
N THR A 237 5.68 7.57 9.88
CA THR A 237 6.42 6.51 9.16
C THR A 237 7.02 6.98 7.85
N MET A 238 6.62 8.13 7.32
CA MET A 238 7.05 8.62 6.02
C MET A 238 8.57 8.71 5.90
N PHE A 239 9.22 9.44 6.81
CA PHE A 239 10.66 9.68 6.75
C PHE A 239 11.47 8.40 6.92
N ILE A 240 11.02 7.52 7.81
CA ILE A 240 11.65 6.21 8.06
C ILE A 240 11.56 5.35 6.81
N ASN A 241 10.38 5.27 6.18
CA ASN A 241 10.17 4.46 4.98
C ASN A 241 11.04 4.90 3.79
N GLU A 242 11.31 6.20 3.65
CA GLU A 242 12.17 6.71 2.57
C GLU A 242 13.65 6.35 2.74
N VAL A 243 14.12 6.11 3.96
CA VAL A 243 15.47 5.60 4.22
C VAL A 243 15.52 4.07 4.10
N VAL A 244 14.54 3.39 4.71
CA VAL A 244 14.57 1.95 4.84
C VAL A 244 14.41 1.27 3.48
N MET A 245 13.54 1.78 2.60
CA MET A 245 13.26 1.14 1.29
C MET A 245 14.47 1.07 0.35
N PRO A 246 15.28 2.13 0.15
CA PRO A 246 16.57 2.05 -0.52
C PRO A 246 17.55 1.09 0.16
N ALA A 247 17.63 1.12 1.49
CA ALA A 247 18.52 0.24 2.25
C ALA A 247 18.21 -1.24 1.99
N ARG A 248 16.93 -1.65 1.86
CA ARG A 248 16.57 -3.05 1.53
C ARG A 248 17.29 -3.56 0.27
N ARG A 249 17.43 -2.72 -0.75
CA ARG A 249 18.01 -3.10 -2.04
C ARG A 249 19.51 -3.32 -1.99
N SER A 250 20.22 -2.64 -1.09
CA SER A 250 21.66 -2.85 -0.88
C SER A 250 21.95 -3.93 0.14
N LEU A 251 21.12 -4.05 1.18
CA LEU A 251 21.32 -4.99 2.28
C LEU A 251 21.08 -6.45 1.87
N ILE A 252 20.02 -6.73 1.09
CA ILE A 252 19.68 -8.11 0.69
C ILE A 252 20.82 -8.80 -0.11
N PRO A 253 21.41 -8.19 -1.15
CA PRO A 253 22.53 -8.81 -1.88
C PRO A 253 23.77 -9.01 -1.00
N ASN A 254 24.07 -8.07 -0.11
CA ASN A 254 25.22 -8.17 0.80
C ASN A 254 25.05 -9.32 1.80
N LEU A 255 23.87 -9.44 2.42
CA LEU A 255 23.56 -10.55 3.33
C LEU A 255 23.58 -11.91 2.62
N SER A 256 23.08 -11.96 1.38
CA SER A 256 23.02 -13.21 0.59
C SER A 256 24.42 -13.74 0.27
N LYS A 257 25.39 -12.86 -0.03
CA LYS A 257 26.79 -13.26 -0.27
C LYS A 257 27.46 -13.87 0.96
N SER A 258 27.03 -13.49 2.16
CA SER A 258 27.58 -14.01 3.42
C SER A 258 26.93 -15.31 3.91
N LEU A 259 25.92 -15.86 3.23
CA LEU A 259 25.23 -17.09 3.67
C LEU A 259 26.15 -18.30 3.86
N GLY A 260 27.23 -18.39 3.07
CA GLY A 260 28.21 -19.47 3.16
C GLY A 260 29.11 -19.42 4.40
N ASN A 261 29.13 -18.30 5.15
CA ASN A 261 29.96 -18.15 6.35
C ASN A 261 29.15 -17.53 7.49
N ARG A 262 28.82 -18.36 8.50
CA ARG A 262 28.00 -17.96 9.66
C ARG A 262 28.52 -16.72 10.38
N GLN A 263 29.84 -16.60 10.57
CA GLN A 263 30.43 -15.48 11.29
C GLN A 263 30.30 -14.17 10.48
N GLN A 264 30.55 -14.23 9.18
CA GLN A 264 30.33 -13.08 8.28
C GLN A 264 28.86 -12.70 8.19
N PHE A 265 27.96 -13.69 8.14
CA PHE A 265 26.51 -13.45 8.10
C PHE A 265 26.02 -12.71 9.35
N ILE A 266 26.44 -13.16 10.54
CA ILE A 266 26.11 -12.49 11.81
C ILE A 266 26.69 -11.08 11.82
N HIS A 267 27.94 -10.90 11.43
CA HIS A 267 28.60 -9.61 11.40
C HIS A 267 27.89 -8.61 10.47
N HIS A 268 27.59 -9.01 9.23
CA HIS A 268 26.82 -8.19 8.29
C HIS A 268 25.40 -7.91 8.76
N SER A 269 24.75 -8.86 9.44
CA SER A 269 23.43 -8.67 10.03
C SER A 269 23.44 -7.60 11.12
N ILE A 270 24.43 -7.64 12.02
CA ILE A 270 24.62 -6.63 13.07
C ILE A 270 24.90 -5.26 12.44
N ILE A 271 25.84 -5.17 11.48
CA ILE A 271 26.13 -3.91 10.77
C ILE A 271 24.86 -3.35 10.12
N SER A 272 24.07 -4.20 9.46
CA SER A 272 22.84 -3.78 8.80
C SER A 272 21.83 -3.19 9.79
N LEU A 273 21.67 -3.85 10.95
CA LEU A 273 20.82 -3.37 12.04
C LEU A 273 21.35 -2.07 12.65
N SER A 274 22.66 -1.98 12.89
CA SER A 274 23.31 -0.78 13.45
C SER A 274 23.17 0.42 12.52
N ILE A 275 23.41 0.26 11.21
CA ILE A 275 23.25 1.35 10.23
C ILE A 275 21.79 1.83 10.22
N LEU A 276 20.83 0.90 10.18
CA LEU A 276 19.42 1.28 10.20
C LEU A 276 19.01 1.95 11.52
N GLY A 277 19.51 1.48 12.66
CA GLY A 277 19.29 2.11 13.97
C GLY A 277 19.85 3.51 14.04
N ILE A 278 21.10 3.72 13.60
CA ILE A 278 21.78 5.02 13.57
C ILE A 278 21.01 6.04 12.73
N VAL A 279 20.27 5.61 11.70
CA VAL A 279 19.49 6.53 10.87
C VAL A 279 18.04 6.65 11.34
N CYS A 280 17.38 5.56 11.73
CA CYS A 280 15.97 5.58 12.12
C CYS A 280 15.75 6.25 13.48
N ILE A 281 16.68 6.09 14.44
CA ILE A 281 16.55 6.70 15.77
C ILE A 281 16.53 8.24 15.68
N PRO A 282 17.51 8.92 15.06
CA PRO A 282 17.47 10.37 14.95
C PRO A 282 16.27 10.89 14.16
N ILE A 283 15.81 10.14 13.15
CA ILE A 283 14.60 10.52 12.39
C ILE A 283 13.36 10.45 13.27
N GLY A 284 13.13 9.34 13.98
CA GLY A 284 11.96 9.18 14.84
C GLY A 284 11.96 10.19 15.99
N VAL A 285 13.10 10.36 16.66
CA VAL A 285 13.27 11.38 17.71
C VAL A 285 13.11 12.79 17.16
N GLY A 286 13.68 13.08 15.99
CA GLY A 286 13.55 14.38 15.34
C GLY A 286 12.11 14.73 15.01
N VAL A 287 11.35 13.79 14.42
CA VAL A 287 9.92 13.95 14.11
C VAL A 287 9.09 14.11 15.39
N ASN A 288 9.41 13.36 16.45
CA ASN A 288 8.76 13.50 17.75
C ASN A 288 8.97 14.91 18.33
N ILE A 289 10.20 15.43 18.34
CA ILE A 289 10.52 16.74 18.93
C ILE A 289 9.84 17.90 18.17
N VAL A 290 9.74 17.81 16.84
CA VAL A 290 9.17 18.87 15.99
C VAL A 290 7.75 18.56 15.51
N ALA A 291 7.05 17.65 16.19
CA ALA A 291 5.77 17.12 15.72
C ALA A 291 4.72 18.22 15.54
N LEU A 292 4.64 19.15 16.49
CA LEU A 292 3.71 20.29 16.43
C LEU A 292 3.98 21.17 15.22
N GLU A 293 5.22 21.65 15.07
CA GLU A 293 5.61 22.52 13.96
C GLU A 293 5.43 21.82 12.62
N LEU A 294 5.74 20.52 12.56
CA LEU A 294 5.59 19.71 11.35
C LEU A 294 4.11 19.56 10.95
N VAL A 295 3.23 19.28 11.91
CA VAL A 295 1.78 19.13 11.65
C VAL A 295 1.17 20.48 11.24
N GLU A 296 1.48 21.55 11.95
CA GLU A 296 0.97 22.89 11.61
C GLU A 296 1.51 23.37 10.26
N LEU A 297 2.79 23.16 9.98
CA LEU A 297 3.40 23.58 8.72
C LEU A 297 2.86 22.76 7.54
N LEU A 298 2.68 21.46 7.68
CA LEU A 298 2.26 20.61 6.56
C LEU A 298 0.74 20.65 6.38
N PHE A 299 -0.01 20.37 7.44
CA PHE A 299 -1.44 20.12 7.36
C PHE A 299 -2.30 21.28 7.87
N GLY A 300 -1.75 22.11 8.76
CA GLY A 300 -2.41 23.29 9.32
C GLY A 300 -3.12 23.04 10.66
N PRO A 301 -3.78 24.08 11.21
CA PRO A 301 -4.26 24.07 12.60
C PRO A 301 -5.37 23.05 12.88
N ARG A 302 -6.09 22.58 11.84
CA ARG A 302 -7.16 21.57 11.98
C ARG A 302 -6.63 20.17 12.33
N TRP A 303 -5.32 19.98 12.28
CA TRP A 303 -4.66 18.71 12.52
C TRP A 303 -3.88 18.68 13.83
N VAL A 304 -3.94 19.72 14.66
CA VAL A 304 -3.17 19.81 15.92
C VAL A 304 -3.50 18.65 16.86
N ASP A 305 -4.74 18.15 16.86
CA ASP A 305 -5.13 16.96 17.64
C ASP A 305 -4.42 15.67 17.21
N ALA A 306 -3.78 15.66 16.02
CA ALA A 306 -2.96 14.56 15.55
C ALA A 306 -1.55 14.55 16.17
N VAL A 307 -1.11 15.66 16.79
CA VAL A 307 0.27 15.84 17.30
C VAL A 307 0.66 14.78 18.34
N PRO A 308 -0.14 14.50 19.40
CA PRO A 308 0.23 13.48 20.38
C PRO A 308 0.39 12.09 19.76
N LEU A 309 -0.44 11.78 18.75
CA LEU A 309 -0.33 10.54 18.00
C LEU A 309 0.92 10.52 17.13
N VAL A 310 1.28 11.63 16.47
CA VAL A 310 2.51 11.73 15.68
C VAL A 310 3.73 11.53 16.57
N GLU A 311 3.76 12.17 17.74
CA GLU A 311 4.84 12.05 18.72
C GLU A 311 5.07 10.59 19.13
N LEU A 312 4.01 9.91 19.56
CA LEU A 312 4.06 8.52 19.98
C LEU A 312 4.45 7.59 18.81
N LEU A 313 3.79 7.76 17.66
CA LEU A 313 4.00 6.91 16.50
C LEU A 313 5.38 7.13 15.86
N ALA A 314 5.98 8.31 15.98
CA ALA A 314 7.34 8.57 15.48
C ALA A 314 8.37 7.76 16.26
N LEU A 315 8.21 7.63 17.58
CA LEU A 315 9.04 6.77 18.43
C LEU A 315 8.79 5.29 18.12
N LEU A 316 7.53 4.88 17.96
CA LEU A 316 7.19 3.51 17.54
C LEU A 316 7.72 3.17 16.14
N GLY A 317 7.78 4.16 15.24
CA GLY A 317 8.31 4.02 13.89
C GLY A 317 9.78 3.57 13.88
N ILE A 318 10.56 3.91 14.91
CA ILE A 318 11.94 3.44 15.08
C ILE A 318 11.97 1.92 15.14
N PHE A 319 11.06 1.31 15.92
CA PHE A 319 10.92 -0.14 16.04
C PHE A 319 10.41 -0.78 14.75
N LEU A 320 9.54 -0.09 14.01
CA LEU A 320 9.08 -0.58 12.71
C LEU A 320 10.25 -0.70 11.70
N GLY A 321 11.14 0.30 11.67
CA GLY A 321 12.33 0.29 10.82
C GLY A 321 13.29 -0.86 11.15
N THR A 322 13.53 -1.12 12.44
CA THR A 322 14.40 -2.23 12.88
C THR A 322 13.74 -3.60 12.71
N LYS A 323 12.42 -3.73 12.95
CA LYS A 323 11.64 -4.94 12.64
C LYS A 323 11.77 -5.32 11.16
N LEU A 324 11.64 -4.34 10.26
CA LEU A 324 11.75 -4.60 8.83
C LEU A 324 13.14 -5.15 8.43
N ALA A 325 14.19 -4.66 9.09
CA ALA A 325 15.57 -5.17 8.95
C ALA A 325 15.68 -6.62 9.39
N LEU A 326 15.11 -6.96 10.54
CA LEU A 326 15.08 -8.31 11.08
C LEU A 326 14.34 -9.28 10.13
N THR A 327 13.18 -8.87 9.62
CA THR A 327 12.44 -9.63 8.61
C THR A 327 13.31 -9.91 7.37
N MET A 328 14.10 -8.95 6.91
CA MET A 328 15.00 -9.17 5.76
C MET A 328 16.10 -10.19 6.08
N ILE A 329 16.70 -10.13 7.27
CA ILE A 329 17.72 -11.08 7.70
C ILE A 329 17.14 -12.50 7.75
N LEU A 330 15.95 -12.67 8.34
CA LEU A 330 15.25 -13.96 8.42
C LEU A 330 14.91 -14.50 7.04
N LEU A 331 14.42 -13.65 6.13
CA LEU A 331 14.09 -14.06 4.76
C LEU A 331 15.33 -14.49 3.97
N VAL A 332 16.45 -13.76 4.09
CA VAL A 332 17.72 -14.13 3.43
C VAL A 332 18.29 -15.43 4.02
N ALA A 333 18.14 -15.66 5.32
CA ALA A 333 18.54 -16.90 5.98
C ALA A 333 17.70 -18.13 5.58
N GLY A 334 16.66 -17.95 4.75
CA GLY A 334 15.72 -19.03 4.37
C GLY A 334 14.69 -19.37 5.44
N ASP A 335 14.64 -18.60 6.53
CA ASP A 335 13.78 -18.80 7.70
C ASP A 335 12.40 -18.13 7.53
N ALA A 336 11.83 -18.20 6.32
CA ALA A 336 10.52 -17.60 6.01
C ALA A 336 9.40 -18.12 6.93
N LYS A 337 9.52 -19.36 7.42
CA LYS A 337 8.60 -19.94 8.41
C LYS A 337 8.66 -19.20 9.76
N LYS A 338 9.85 -18.83 10.25
CA LYS A 338 10.00 -18.09 11.51
C LYS A 338 9.44 -16.67 11.37
N ASN A 339 9.70 -16.01 10.24
CA ASN A 339 9.11 -14.71 9.97
C ASN A 339 7.57 -14.79 9.96
N ALA A 340 7.00 -15.76 9.25
CA ALA A 340 5.55 -15.97 9.25
C ALA A 340 4.99 -16.25 10.65
N VAL A 341 5.68 -17.05 11.48
CA VAL A 341 5.27 -17.29 12.87
C VAL A 341 5.28 -15.99 13.69
N LEU A 342 6.32 -15.15 13.55
CA LEU A 342 6.37 -13.86 14.24
C LEU A 342 5.22 -12.93 13.80
N ASP A 343 4.95 -12.85 12.50
CA ASP A 343 3.86 -12.04 11.94
C ASP A 343 2.49 -12.52 12.46
N TRP A 344 2.27 -13.84 12.53
CA TRP A 344 1.03 -14.41 13.08
C TRP A 344 0.92 -14.28 14.59
N LEU A 345 2.02 -14.39 15.33
CA LEU A 345 2.03 -14.16 16.78
C LEU A 345 1.66 -12.71 17.10
N GLU A 346 2.20 -11.76 16.36
CA GLU A 346 1.84 -10.35 16.49
C GLU A 346 0.35 -10.13 16.19
N VAL A 347 -0.19 -10.74 15.14
CA VAL A 347 -1.64 -10.70 14.85
C VAL A 347 -2.45 -11.28 16.01
N LEU A 348 -2.04 -12.45 16.53
CA LEU A 348 -2.73 -13.16 17.61
C LEU A 348 -2.65 -12.43 18.95
N ILE A 349 -1.68 -11.53 19.14
CA ILE A 349 -1.55 -10.72 20.36
C ILE A 349 -2.25 -9.37 20.17
N LEU A 350 -1.96 -8.66 19.08
CA LEU A 350 -2.46 -7.31 18.83
C LEU A 350 -3.95 -7.29 18.57
N ILE A 351 -4.50 -8.22 17.78
CA ILE A 351 -5.93 -8.20 17.46
C ILE A 351 -6.78 -8.38 18.73
N PRO A 352 -6.56 -9.41 19.58
CA PRO A 352 -7.32 -9.55 20.82
C PRO A 352 -7.13 -8.39 21.78
N LEU A 353 -5.90 -7.89 21.92
CA LEU A 353 -5.60 -6.74 22.79
C LEU A 353 -6.35 -5.48 22.32
N LEU A 354 -6.31 -5.18 21.03
CA LEU A 354 -7.01 -4.03 20.45
C LEU A 354 -8.53 -4.19 20.54
N THR A 355 -9.06 -5.40 20.35
CA THR A 355 -10.50 -5.64 20.54
C THR A 355 -10.91 -5.51 22.00
N TYR A 356 -10.07 -5.96 22.94
CA TYR A 356 -10.32 -5.83 24.37
C TYR A 356 -10.34 -4.36 24.81
N VAL A 357 -9.29 -3.61 24.45
CA VAL A 357 -9.19 -2.16 24.71
C VAL A 357 -10.31 -1.39 24.00
N GLY A 358 -10.67 -1.77 22.77
CA GLY A 358 -11.81 -1.21 22.04
C GLY A 358 -13.16 -1.47 22.73
N SER A 359 -13.32 -2.64 23.36
CA SER A 359 -14.54 -2.99 24.09
C SER A 359 -14.62 -2.41 25.50
N SER A 360 -13.51 -2.00 26.10
CA SER A 360 -13.46 -1.48 27.48
C SER A 360 -13.86 0.00 27.60
N GLY A 361 -14.11 0.70 26.49
CA GLY A 361 -14.68 2.06 26.49
C GLY A 361 -13.71 3.19 26.87
N ASP A 362 -12.43 2.90 27.10
CA ASP A 362 -11.42 3.88 27.51
C ASP A 362 -10.74 4.65 26.33
N ILE A 363 -11.38 4.72 25.15
CA ILE A 363 -10.78 5.33 23.93
C ILE A 363 -11.40 6.71 23.59
N GLU A 364 -12.09 7.37 24.52
CA GLU A 364 -12.54 8.77 24.32
C GLU A 364 -11.48 9.83 24.65
#